data_AF-A0AAJ7RYU4-F1
#
_entry.id   AF-A0AAJ7RYU4-F1
#
_cell.length_a   1.000
_cell.length_b   1.000
_cell.length_c   1.000
_cell.angle_alpha   90.00
_cell.angle_beta   90.00
_cell.angle_gamma   90.00
#
_symmetry.space_group_name_H-M   'P 1'
#
loop_
_entity.id
_entity.type
_entity.pdbx_description
1 polymer ?
#
loop_
_entity_poly.entity_id
_entity_poly.type
_entity_poly.pdbx_seq_one_letter_code
_entity_poly.pdbx_strand_id
1 'polypeptide(L)'
;MATAICTRFSDEYELHEELGKGAFSVVRRCVQRNTGHEFAAKIINTKKLTPRDFQKLEREARICRKLQHPNIVRLHESIQEENSHYLVFDLVTGGELFEDIVAREFYSEADASHCIQQILESVNHCHHNGIVHRDLKPENLLLASKIKGAAVKLADFGLAIEVQGDAQAWFGFAGTPGYLSPEVLRKEPYGKPVDIWACGVILYILLVGYPPFWDEDQHKLYAQIKAGSYDYPSPEWDTVTPEAKNLINQMLTVNPSKRITASDALKHPWICQRERVASVVHRQETVDCLKKFNARRKLKGAILTTILATRNFSKDKRGGVDRSCTVIAKEPEAGSAGSGSSSGSSSNSQNSQAGASPLSPATVYLGTNHTPTAPASRRYDSSSNEAVEVRRVAGTTGYVPLAQTESPDHEDARRLEIIKMTEQLIESVNTGDFEAYTKICDPHLTAFEPEALGNLVEGMDFHKFYFDNAVLGKNCKAVNTTILNPHVHLLGEDAACIAYVRLTQYMDKQGVAHTHQSEESRVWHKKDNKWQNVHFHRSAATGSSPYTFSHK
;
A
#
# COMPACT_ATOMS: atom_id res chain seq x y z
N MET A 1 36.24 -4.98 32.75
CA MET A 1 36.58 -3.83 31.88
C MET A 1 35.27 -3.18 31.46
N ALA A 2 35.05 -1.92 31.81
CA ALA A 2 33.89 -1.18 31.32
C ALA A 2 34.10 -0.90 29.82
N THR A 3 33.21 -1.40 28.98
CA THR A 3 33.16 -1.04 27.56
C THR A 3 32.87 0.44 27.45
N ALA A 4 33.85 1.23 26.98
CA ALA A 4 33.65 2.65 26.70
C ALA A 4 32.51 2.80 25.69
N ILE A 5 31.46 3.52 26.08
CA ILE A 5 30.30 3.78 25.22
C ILE A 5 30.77 4.70 24.10
N CYS A 6 30.77 4.22 22.85
CA CYS A 6 31.02 5.05 21.68
C CYS A 6 29.92 6.11 21.58
N THR A 7 30.26 7.36 21.88
CA THR A 7 29.38 8.53 21.96
C THR A 7 29.70 9.57 20.89
N ARG A 8 30.40 9.13 19.83
CA ARG A 8 30.98 10.01 18.80
C ARG A 8 29.96 10.95 18.16
N PHE A 9 28.72 10.52 17.92
CA PHE A 9 27.71 11.41 17.34
C PHE A 9 27.30 12.46 18.37
N SER A 10 27.04 12.04 19.61
CA SER A 10 26.65 12.94 20.71
C SER A 10 27.72 13.99 21.05
N ASP A 11 28.99 13.62 20.87
CA ASP A 11 30.15 14.49 21.08
C ASP A 11 30.36 15.49 19.93
N GLU A 12 30.08 15.08 18.69
CA GLU A 12 30.38 15.89 17.49
C GLU A 12 29.18 16.71 16.99
N TYR A 13 27.94 16.30 17.30
CA TYR A 13 26.71 16.88 16.75
C TYR A 13 25.68 17.21 17.84
N GLU A 14 24.90 18.26 17.59
CA GLU A 14 23.74 18.66 18.38
C GLU A 14 22.45 18.40 17.61
N LEU A 15 21.49 17.69 18.21
CA LEU A 15 20.19 17.38 17.58
C LEU A 15 19.17 18.49 17.81
N HIS A 16 18.43 18.85 16.76
CA HIS A 16 17.36 19.84 16.78
C HIS A 16 16.01 19.23 16.33
N GLU A 17 15.12 19.98 15.69
CA GLU A 17 13.77 19.54 15.36
C GLU A 17 13.70 18.33 14.41
N GLU A 18 12.58 17.63 14.45
CA GLU A 18 12.27 16.53 13.52
C GLU A 18 11.88 17.07 12.15
N LEU A 19 12.51 16.53 11.10
CA LEU A 19 12.26 16.85 9.70
C LEU A 19 11.36 15.81 9.03
N GLY A 20 11.38 14.56 9.53
CA GLY A 20 10.56 13.48 9.01
C GLY A 20 10.70 12.19 9.79
N LYS A 21 9.75 11.26 9.58
CA LYS A 21 9.68 9.99 10.30
C LYS A 21 9.39 8.84 9.35
N GLY A 22 10.19 7.79 9.48
CA GLY A 22 10.01 6.51 8.80
C GLY A 22 9.69 5.39 9.78
N ALA A 23 9.48 4.19 9.25
CA ALA A 23 9.02 3.04 10.04
C ALA A 23 10.01 2.57 11.13
N PHE A 24 11.31 2.82 10.96
CA PHE A 24 12.38 2.43 11.91
C PHE A 24 13.38 3.56 12.21
N SER A 25 13.10 4.76 11.71
CA SER A 25 14.04 5.87 11.72
C SER A 25 13.33 7.21 11.85
N VAL A 26 14.01 8.16 12.45
CA VAL A 26 13.59 9.57 12.50
C VAL A 26 14.70 10.40 11.86
N VAL A 27 14.33 11.39 11.06
CA VAL A 27 15.25 12.35 10.47
C VAL A 27 15.13 13.65 11.26
N ARG A 28 16.23 14.14 11.83
CA ARG A 28 16.28 15.40 12.57
C ARG A 28 17.33 16.32 11.98
N ARG A 29 17.12 17.63 12.07
CA ARG A 29 18.20 18.59 11.84
C ARG A 29 19.26 18.39 12.91
N CYS A 30 20.54 18.46 12.54
CA CYS A 30 21.64 18.50 13.49
C CYS A 30 22.68 19.55 13.10
N VAL A 31 23.45 20.01 14.09
CA VAL A 31 24.52 21.00 13.89
C VAL A 31 25.83 20.39 14.38
N GLN A 32 26.87 20.41 13.54
CA GLN A 32 28.20 19.94 13.94
C GLN A 32 28.82 20.97 14.90
N ARG A 33 29.21 20.53 16.10
CA ARG A 33 29.63 21.43 17.19
C ARG A 33 30.85 22.27 16.86
N ASN A 34 31.83 21.69 16.18
CA ASN A 34 33.12 22.34 15.92
C ASN A 34 33.05 23.39 14.79
N THR A 35 32.11 23.24 13.84
CA THR A 35 32.03 24.07 12.63
C THR A 35 30.78 24.93 12.58
N GLY A 36 29.73 24.59 13.33
CA GLY A 36 28.41 25.20 13.23
C GLY A 36 27.65 24.83 11.95
N HIS A 37 28.15 23.91 11.13
CA HIS A 37 27.47 23.49 9.90
C HIS A 37 26.26 22.61 10.20
N GLU A 38 25.18 22.83 9.44
CA GLU A 38 23.91 22.12 9.61
C GLU A 38 23.78 20.92 8.66
N PHE A 39 23.17 19.86 9.16
CA PHE A 39 22.97 18.58 8.48
C PHE A 39 21.61 17.98 8.81
N ALA A 40 21.24 16.91 8.10
CA ALA A 40 20.12 16.05 8.44
C ALA A 40 20.63 14.70 8.95
N ALA A 41 20.36 14.37 10.21
CA ALA A 41 20.70 13.08 10.78
C ALA A 41 19.50 12.12 10.69
N LYS A 42 19.64 11.06 9.89
CA LYS A 42 18.72 9.91 9.91
C LYS A 42 19.16 8.98 11.04
N ILE A 43 18.38 8.98 12.12
CA ILE A 43 18.61 8.23 13.35
C ILE A 43 17.83 6.93 13.26
N ILE A 44 18.54 5.81 13.28
CA ILE A 44 17.95 4.49 13.08
C ILE A 44 18.15 3.69 14.37
N ASN A 45 17.05 3.22 14.96
CA ASN A 45 17.12 2.45 16.20
C ASN A 45 17.54 1.01 15.90
N THR A 46 18.81 0.70 16.15
CA THR A 46 19.40 -0.60 15.81
C THR A 46 18.87 -1.75 16.65
N LYS A 47 18.32 -1.49 17.85
CA LYS A 47 17.70 -2.54 18.69
C LYS A 47 16.45 -3.14 18.05
N LYS A 48 15.78 -2.40 17.16
CA LYS A 48 14.54 -2.81 16.49
C LYS A 48 14.78 -3.50 15.15
N LEU A 49 16.05 -3.60 14.73
CA LEU A 49 16.39 -4.13 13.41
C LEU A 49 16.60 -5.64 13.47
N THR A 50 16.04 -6.35 12.51
CA THR A 50 16.40 -7.75 12.25
C THR A 50 17.79 -7.81 11.59
N PRO A 51 18.49 -8.96 11.59
CA PRO A 51 19.76 -9.11 10.85
C PRO A 51 19.65 -8.73 9.37
N ARG A 52 18.49 -8.98 8.76
CA ARG A 52 18.20 -8.58 7.38
C ARG A 52 18.09 -7.06 7.24
N ASP A 53 17.55 -6.36 8.23
CA ASP A 53 17.45 -4.90 8.19
C ASP A 53 18.80 -4.23 8.45
N PHE A 54 19.67 -4.83 9.27
CA PHE A 54 21.07 -4.43 9.38
C PHE A 54 21.81 -4.52 8.04
N GLN A 55 21.64 -5.62 7.29
CA GLN A 55 22.25 -5.74 5.96
C GLN A 55 21.74 -4.69 4.97
N LYS A 56 20.45 -4.31 5.06
CA LYS A 56 19.90 -3.21 4.25
C LYS A 56 20.53 -1.88 4.64
N LEU A 57 20.69 -1.63 5.94
CA LEU A 57 21.31 -0.41 6.47
C LEU A 57 22.77 -0.28 6.02
N GLU A 58 23.57 -1.33 6.16
CA GLU A 58 24.96 -1.35 5.68
C GLU A 58 25.04 -1.11 4.17
N ARG A 59 24.13 -1.73 3.40
CA ARG A 59 24.04 -1.48 1.96
C ARG A 59 23.68 -0.03 1.65
N GLU A 60 22.69 0.55 2.31
CA GLU A 60 22.28 1.95 2.14
C GLU A 60 23.45 2.89 2.43
N ALA A 61 24.10 2.76 3.58
CA ALA A 61 25.25 3.60 3.96
C ALA A 61 26.39 3.49 2.95
N ARG A 62 26.69 2.27 2.48
CA ARG A 62 27.75 2.00 1.51
C ARG A 62 27.43 2.55 0.11
N ILE A 63 26.18 2.44 -0.34
CA ILE A 63 25.69 3.04 -1.59
C ILE A 63 25.80 4.56 -1.51
N CYS A 64 25.23 5.18 -0.47
CA CYS A 64 25.23 6.63 -0.32
C CYS A 64 26.64 7.21 -0.23
N ARG A 65 27.61 6.49 0.35
CA ARG A 65 29.02 6.93 0.39
C ARG A 65 29.69 6.95 -1.00
N LYS A 66 29.25 6.09 -1.94
CA LYS A 66 29.76 6.08 -3.33
C LYS A 66 29.20 7.23 -4.18
N LEU A 67 27.99 7.68 -3.86
CA LEU A 67 27.26 8.66 -4.68
C LEU A 67 27.62 10.09 -4.27
N GLN A 68 28.35 10.78 -5.13
CA GLN A 68 28.72 12.18 -4.94
C GLN A 68 28.32 12.96 -6.19
N HIS A 69 27.15 13.60 -6.13
CA HIS A 69 26.57 14.33 -7.24
C HIS A 69 25.77 15.54 -6.73
N PRO A 70 25.77 16.70 -7.40
CA PRO A 70 25.02 17.88 -6.97
C PRO A 70 23.51 17.61 -6.77
N ASN A 71 22.93 16.76 -7.63
CA ASN A 71 21.53 16.37 -7.59
C ASN A 71 21.23 15.10 -6.76
N ILE A 72 22.15 14.69 -5.87
CA ILE A 72 21.91 13.61 -4.89
C ILE A 72 22.14 14.18 -3.50
N VAL A 73 21.32 13.78 -2.52
CA VAL A 73 21.55 14.11 -1.11
C VAL A 73 22.78 13.33 -0.61
N ARG A 74 23.90 14.04 -0.37
CA ARG A 74 25.18 13.44 0.00
C ARG A 74 25.15 12.89 1.42
N LEU A 75 25.69 11.68 1.62
CA LEU A 75 26.04 11.17 2.95
C LEU A 75 27.45 11.67 3.33
N HIS A 76 27.56 12.40 4.43
CA HIS A 76 28.83 12.86 4.98
C HIS A 76 29.43 11.81 5.91
N GLU A 77 28.64 11.35 6.87
CA GLU A 77 29.10 10.44 7.91
C GLU A 77 28.10 9.33 8.21
N SER A 78 28.63 8.20 8.68
CA SER A 78 27.87 7.04 9.13
C SER A 78 28.46 6.61 10.46
N ILE A 79 27.76 6.90 11.55
CA ILE A 79 28.24 6.73 12.93
C ILE A 79 27.35 5.69 13.63
N GLN A 80 27.97 4.65 14.17
CA GLN A 80 27.30 3.64 14.99
C GLN A 80 27.59 3.91 16.46
N GLU A 81 26.52 4.07 17.25
CA GLU A 81 26.56 4.08 18.72
C GLU A 81 25.81 2.85 19.27
N GLU A 82 25.79 2.66 20.59
CA GLU A 82 25.31 1.41 21.22
C GLU A 82 23.91 0.96 20.77
N ASN A 83 22.98 1.91 20.59
CA ASN A 83 21.56 1.62 20.31
C ASN A 83 21.02 2.33 19.06
N SER A 84 21.87 3.04 18.33
CA SER A 84 21.45 3.86 17.21
C SER A 84 22.55 3.96 16.17
N HIS A 85 22.13 3.99 14.90
CA HIS A 85 23.00 4.29 13.77
C HIS A 85 22.56 5.63 13.19
N TYR A 86 23.50 6.55 13.06
CA TYR A 86 23.30 7.88 12.50
C TYR A 86 23.88 7.93 11.10
N LEU A 87 23.05 8.27 10.12
CA LEU A 87 23.50 8.64 8.79
C LEU A 87 23.33 10.16 8.64
N VAL A 88 24.44 10.87 8.52
CA VAL A 88 24.48 12.34 8.47
C VAL A 88 24.53 12.78 7.01
N PHE A 89 23.46 13.40 6.55
CA PHE A 89 23.26 13.83 5.17
C PHE A 89 23.29 15.35 5.01
N ASP A 90 23.43 15.83 3.77
CA ASP A 90 23.11 17.22 3.42
C ASP A 90 21.74 17.60 4.00
N LEU A 91 21.66 18.76 4.67
CA LEU A 91 20.37 19.35 5.02
C LEU A 91 19.76 19.99 3.78
N VAL A 92 18.56 19.53 3.39
CA VAL A 92 17.77 20.12 2.31
C VAL A 92 16.51 20.78 2.88
N THR A 93 16.28 22.04 2.54
CA THR A 93 15.24 22.88 3.19
C THR A 93 14.13 23.34 2.23
N GLY A 94 14.23 22.99 0.95
CA GLY A 94 13.25 23.36 -0.07
C GLY A 94 11.96 22.53 -0.07
N GLY A 95 11.94 21.41 0.66
CA GLY A 95 10.80 20.50 0.68
C GLY A 95 10.71 19.62 -0.57
N GLU A 96 9.52 19.07 -0.84
CA GLU A 96 9.27 18.20 -1.99
C GLU A 96 9.08 19.03 -3.28
N LEU A 97 9.71 18.62 -4.39
CA LEU A 97 9.62 19.29 -5.69
C LEU A 97 8.18 19.56 -6.13
N PHE A 98 7.31 18.56 -5.93
CA PHE A 98 5.92 18.63 -6.36
C PHE A 98 5.11 19.67 -5.57
N GLU A 99 5.49 19.98 -4.34
CA GLU A 99 4.83 21.02 -3.54
C GLU A 99 5.26 22.40 -3.99
N ASP A 100 6.54 22.57 -4.32
CA ASP A 100 7.07 23.82 -4.87
C ASP A 100 6.43 24.15 -6.21
N ILE A 101 6.26 23.17 -7.11
CA ILE A 101 5.58 23.39 -8.40
C ILE A 101 4.18 23.96 -8.20
N VAL A 102 3.41 23.45 -7.22
CA VAL A 102 2.06 23.93 -6.92
C VAL A 102 2.05 25.35 -6.36
N ALA A 103 3.14 25.80 -5.74
CA ALA A 103 3.29 27.14 -5.19
C ALA A 103 3.80 28.18 -6.21
N ARG A 104 4.19 27.76 -7.42
CA ARG A 104 4.68 28.68 -8.45
C ARG A 104 3.51 29.40 -9.14
N GLU A 105 3.70 30.70 -9.37
CA GLU A 105 2.80 31.50 -10.21
C GLU A 105 2.89 31.08 -11.69
N PHE A 106 4.03 30.55 -12.11
CA PHE A 106 4.27 30.13 -13.48
C PHE A 106 4.95 28.76 -13.53
N TYR A 107 4.40 27.89 -14.37
CA TYR A 107 4.89 26.54 -14.63
C TYR A 107 4.60 26.15 -16.09
N SER A 108 5.61 25.62 -16.76
CA SER A 108 5.64 25.32 -18.19
C SER A 108 6.33 23.97 -18.50
N GLU A 109 6.32 23.53 -19.76
CA GLU A 109 7.12 22.36 -20.17
C GLU A 109 8.62 22.60 -20.01
N ALA A 110 9.09 23.83 -20.23
CA ALA A 110 10.49 24.17 -20.01
C ALA A 110 10.89 23.96 -18.55
N ASP A 111 10.02 24.28 -17.58
CA ASP A 111 10.26 24.01 -16.16
C ASP A 111 10.28 22.51 -15.87
N ALA A 112 9.32 21.75 -16.42
CA ALA A 112 9.27 20.29 -16.29
C ALA A 112 10.52 19.63 -16.90
N SER A 113 10.96 20.09 -18.06
CA SER A 113 12.19 19.66 -18.75
C SER A 113 13.43 19.94 -17.90
N HIS A 114 13.51 21.11 -17.26
CA HIS A 114 14.60 21.43 -16.34
C HIS A 114 14.62 20.52 -15.10
N CYS A 115 13.45 20.19 -14.55
CA CYS A 115 13.33 19.28 -13.41
C CYS A 115 13.75 17.85 -13.79
N ILE A 116 13.22 17.30 -14.88
CA ILE A 116 13.54 15.91 -15.29
C ILE A 116 14.99 15.77 -15.73
N GLN A 117 15.62 16.83 -16.26
CA GLN A 117 17.05 16.82 -16.56
C GLN A 117 17.87 16.53 -15.30
N GLN A 118 17.64 17.28 -14.21
CA GLN A 118 18.37 17.10 -12.95
C GLN A 118 18.12 15.72 -12.32
N ILE A 119 16.90 15.21 -12.46
CA ILE A 119 16.54 13.84 -12.04
C ILE A 119 17.35 12.84 -12.87
N LEU A 120 17.36 12.95 -14.20
CA LEU A 120 18.11 12.06 -15.08
C LEU A 120 19.62 12.16 -14.86
N GLU A 121 20.18 13.33 -14.56
CA GLU A 121 21.59 13.49 -14.20
C GLU A 121 21.92 12.69 -12.94
N SER A 122 21.08 12.77 -11.90
CA SER A 122 21.23 11.97 -10.68
C SER A 122 21.13 10.46 -10.95
N VAL A 123 20.14 10.03 -11.73
CA VAL A 123 19.91 8.62 -12.10
C VAL A 123 21.05 8.08 -12.95
N ASN A 124 21.52 8.88 -13.92
CA ASN A 124 22.66 8.54 -14.75
C ASN A 124 23.92 8.36 -13.90
N HIS A 125 24.17 9.22 -12.92
CA HIS A 125 25.28 9.07 -11.98
C HIS A 125 25.17 7.79 -11.14
N CYS A 126 23.97 7.44 -10.65
CA CYS A 126 23.72 6.15 -9.99
C CYS A 126 24.06 4.97 -10.92
N HIS A 127 23.55 5.00 -12.16
CA HIS A 127 23.73 3.93 -13.13
C HIS A 127 25.20 3.73 -13.53
N HIS A 128 25.97 4.82 -13.67
CA HIS A 128 27.42 4.77 -13.92
C HIS A 128 28.20 4.15 -12.75
N ASN A 129 27.72 4.32 -11.52
CA ASN A 129 28.30 3.70 -10.33
C ASN A 129 27.74 2.28 -10.05
N GLY A 130 27.00 1.71 -10.99
CA GLY A 130 26.41 0.38 -10.84
C GLY A 130 25.32 0.33 -9.76
N ILE A 131 24.61 1.42 -9.52
CA ILE A 131 23.55 1.53 -8.52
C ILE A 131 22.20 1.72 -9.20
N VAL A 132 21.19 0.99 -8.74
CA VAL A 132 19.79 1.10 -9.18
C VAL A 132 18.95 1.53 -7.98
N HIS A 133 18.16 2.59 -8.13
CA HIS A 133 17.40 3.20 -7.02
C HIS A 133 16.18 2.37 -6.62
N ARG A 134 15.40 1.91 -7.59
CA ARG A 134 14.18 1.08 -7.47
C ARG A 134 12.96 1.70 -6.77
N ASP A 135 13.09 2.88 -6.18
CA ASP A 135 11.95 3.59 -5.56
C ASP A 135 11.91 5.08 -5.93
N LEU A 136 12.10 5.39 -7.22
CA LEU A 136 11.92 6.76 -7.73
C LEU A 136 10.44 7.13 -7.70
N LYS A 137 10.13 8.23 -7.00
CA LYS A 137 8.77 8.76 -6.79
C LYS A 137 8.84 10.20 -6.27
N PRO A 138 7.74 10.98 -6.32
CA PRO A 138 7.69 12.37 -5.86
C PRO A 138 8.25 12.62 -4.46
N GLU A 139 8.00 11.71 -3.51
CA GLU A 139 8.49 11.79 -2.12
C GLU A 139 10.02 11.90 -2.02
N ASN A 140 10.72 11.29 -2.99
CA ASN A 140 12.17 11.14 -2.99
C ASN A 140 12.85 12.24 -3.83
N LEU A 141 12.10 13.24 -4.29
CA LEU A 141 12.56 14.37 -5.10
C LEU A 141 12.44 15.66 -4.30
N LEU A 142 13.54 16.06 -3.68
CA LEU A 142 13.59 17.21 -2.78
C LEU A 142 14.24 18.41 -3.45
N LEU A 143 14.00 19.61 -2.93
CA LEU A 143 14.69 20.84 -3.34
C LEU A 143 15.75 21.22 -2.32
N ALA A 144 16.93 21.60 -2.80
CA ALA A 144 18.06 21.97 -1.95
C ALA A 144 17.70 23.11 -0.97
N SER A 145 16.95 24.10 -1.43
CA SER A 145 16.48 25.24 -0.63
C SER A 145 15.19 25.81 -1.20
N LYS A 146 14.59 26.81 -0.53
CA LYS A 146 13.41 27.56 -1.03
C LYS A 146 13.75 28.66 -2.04
N ILE A 147 15.03 28.82 -2.39
CA ILE A 147 15.46 29.86 -3.32
C ILE A 147 14.96 29.48 -4.72
N LYS A 148 14.46 30.45 -5.48
CA LYS A 148 14.02 30.25 -6.87
C LYS A 148 15.19 29.66 -7.68
N GLY A 149 14.94 28.54 -8.34
CA GLY A 149 15.96 27.81 -9.11
C GLY A 149 16.85 26.90 -8.26
N ALA A 150 16.47 26.57 -7.02
CA ALA A 150 17.15 25.56 -6.22
C ALA A 150 17.22 24.22 -6.95
N ALA A 151 18.35 23.53 -6.79
CA ALA A 151 18.59 22.25 -7.43
C ALA A 151 17.65 21.15 -6.88
N VAL A 152 17.19 20.28 -7.78
CA VAL A 152 16.49 19.04 -7.43
C VAL A 152 17.53 18.04 -6.90
N LYS A 153 17.25 17.43 -5.76
CA LYS A 153 18.09 16.42 -5.10
C LYS A 153 17.31 15.13 -4.89
N LEU A 154 17.84 14.04 -5.44
CA LEU A 154 17.36 12.69 -5.21
C LEU A 154 17.75 12.23 -3.79
N ALA A 155 16.76 11.71 -3.05
CA ALA A 155 16.89 11.23 -1.68
C ALA A 155 16.41 9.77 -1.53
N ASP A 156 16.69 9.18 -0.37
CA ASP A 156 16.26 7.86 0.10
C ASP A 156 16.66 6.64 -0.76
N PHE A 157 17.86 6.11 -0.48
CA PHE A 157 18.41 4.91 -1.13
C PHE A 157 18.11 3.61 -0.36
N GLY A 158 17.12 3.59 0.53
CA GLY A 158 16.82 2.41 1.38
C GLY A 158 16.46 1.14 0.59
N LEU A 159 15.93 1.29 -0.63
CA LEU A 159 15.63 0.18 -1.55
C LEU A 159 16.68 -0.01 -2.65
N ALA A 160 17.73 0.81 -2.68
CA ALA A 160 18.74 0.74 -3.72
C ALA A 160 19.55 -0.57 -3.67
N ILE A 161 20.06 -0.97 -4.83
CA ILE A 161 20.90 -2.15 -5.02
C ILE A 161 22.12 -1.81 -5.86
N GLU A 162 23.11 -2.68 -5.79
CA GLU A 162 24.22 -2.67 -6.74
C GLU A 162 24.07 -3.77 -7.78
N VAL A 163 24.46 -3.42 -8.99
CA VAL A 163 24.50 -4.29 -10.15
C VAL A 163 25.91 -4.27 -10.74
N GLN A 164 26.38 -5.41 -11.22
CA GLN A 164 27.68 -5.50 -11.88
C GLN A 164 27.51 -5.20 -13.37
N GLY A 165 28.10 -4.11 -13.85
CA GLY A 165 27.95 -3.69 -15.24
C GLY A 165 26.48 -3.53 -15.64
N ASP A 166 26.06 -4.26 -16.67
CA ASP A 166 24.67 -4.31 -17.15
C ASP A 166 23.97 -5.63 -16.82
N ALA A 167 24.51 -6.39 -15.86
CA ALA A 167 23.91 -7.63 -15.41
C ALA A 167 22.49 -7.39 -14.86
N GLN A 168 21.56 -8.23 -15.29
CA GLN A 168 20.20 -8.28 -14.78
C GLN A 168 20.02 -9.50 -13.89
N ALA A 169 19.35 -9.34 -12.76
CA ALA A 169 19.04 -10.42 -11.85
C ALA A 169 17.69 -10.18 -11.18
N TRP A 170 17.17 -11.21 -10.51
CA TRP A 170 15.99 -11.05 -9.68
C TRP A 170 16.38 -10.53 -8.29
N PHE A 171 16.19 -9.23 -8.07
CA PHE A 171 16.50 -8.56 -6.79
C PHE A 171 15.30 -8.47 -5.83
N GLY A 172 14.25 -9.24 -6.11
CA GLY A 172 13.00 -9.25 -5.37
C GLY A 172 12.00 -8.17 -5.80
N PHE A 173 10.78 -8.30 -5.28
CA PHE A 173 9.70 -7.35 -5.51
C PHE A 173 9.82 -6.19 -4.50
N ALA A 174 10.15 -5.00 -4.99
CA ALA A 174 10.30 -3.78 -4.18
C ALA A 174 10.00 -2.54 -5.04
N GLY A 175 9.47 -1.49 -4.40
CA GLY A 175 9.09 -0.23 -5.04
C GLY A 175 7.63 0.14 -4.76
N THR A 176 7.25 1.34 -5.14
CA THR A 176 5.90 1.87 -4.93
C THR A 176 4.98 1.51 -6.11
N PRO A 177 3.77 0.92 -5.90
CA PRO A 177 2.94 0.30 -6.94
C PRO A 177 2.79 1.06 -8.27
N GLY A 178 2.49 2.36 -8.23
CA GLY A 178 2.29 3.18 -9.45
C GLY A 178 3.56 3.50 -10.24
N TYR A 179 4.74 3.20 -9.70
CA TYR A 179 6.04 3.46 -10.30
C TYR A 179 6.81 2.16 -10.64
N LEU A 180 6.23 0.99 -10.30
CA LEU A 180 6.81 -0.30 -10.64
C LEU A 180 6.85 -0.52 -12.14
N SER A 181 7.95 -1.08 -12.65
CA SER A 181 8.09 -1.40 -14.06
C SER A 181 7.47 -2.76 -14.42
N PRO A 182 7.13 -3.00 -15.70
CA PRO A 182 6.51 -4.23 -16.16
C PRO A 182 7.32 -5.49 -15.80
N GLU A 183 8.63 -5.46 -16.00
CA GLU A 183 9.53 -6.58 -15.73
C GLU A 183 9.57 -6.96 -14.23
N VAL A 184 9.46 -6.00 -13.31
CA VAL A 184 9.35 -6.29 -11.87
C VAL A 184 8.03 -6.98 -11.55
N LEU A 185 6.92 -6.51 -12.15
CA LEU A 185 5.59 -7.11 -11.96
C LEU A 185 5.47 -8.50 -12.59
N ARG A 186 6.19 -8.77 -13.68
CA ARG A 186 6.29 -10.09 -14.32
C ARG A 186 7.24 -11.05 -13.60
N LYS A 187 7.94 -10.57 -12.58
CA LYS A 187 8.97 -11.32 -11.85
C LYS A 187 10.16 -11.74 -12.72
N GLU A 188 10.47 -10.92 -13.71
CA GLU A 188 11.61 -11.12 -14.61
C GLU A 188 12.89 -10.52 -13.99
N PRO A 189 14.08 -11.03 -14.35
CA PRO A 189 15.34 -10.35 -14.03
C PRO A 189 15.32 -8.90 -14.51
N TYR A 190 15.82 -7.98 -13.69
CA TYR A 190 15.80 -6.56 -14.00
C TYR A 190 17.11 -5.88 -13.58
N GLY A 191 17.27 -4.61 -13.94
CA GLY A 191 18.44 -3.80 -13.62
C GLY A 191 18.14 -2.30 -13.76
N LYS A 192 19.12 -1.52 -14.22
CA LYS A 192 19.03 -0.06 -14.42
C LYS A 192 17.74 0.45 -15.12
N PRO A 193 17.16 -0.23 -16.12
CA PRO A 193 15.97 0.27 -16.84
C PRO A 193 14.73 0.50 -15.97
N VAL A 194 14.62 -0.11 -14.78
CA VAL A 194 13.47 0.10 -13.88
C VAL A 194 13.37 1.55 -13.41
N ASP A 195 14.51 2.22 -13.21
CA ASP A 195 14.54 3.62 -12.79
C ASP A 195 14.07 4.55 -13.92
N ILE A 196 14.33 4.18 -15.17
CA ILE A 196 13.89 4.96 -16.34
C ILE A 196 12.38 4.88 -16.53
N TRP A 197 11.78 3.71 -16.27
CA TRP A 197 10.33 3.58 -16.26
C TRP A 197 9.70 4.54 -15.24
N ALA A 198 10.23 4.54 -14.01
CA ALA A 198 9.78 5.46 -12.97
C ALA A 198 9.97 6.94 -13.37
N CYS A 199 11.07 7.29 -14.06
CA CYS A 199 11.26 8.63 -14.63
C CYS A 199 10.18 8.99 -15.66
N GLY A 200 9.74 8.03 -16.50
CA GLY A 200 8.65 8.22 -17.44
C GLY A 200 7.31 8.51 -16.75
N VAL A 201 7.02 7.78 -15.66
CA VAL A 201 5.84 8.02 -14.81
C VAL A 201 5.91 9.41 -14.17
N ILE A 202 7.07 9.78 -13.62
CA ILE A 202 7.30 11.10 -13.02
C ILE A 202 7.13 12.21 -14.07
N LEU A 203 7.72 12.07 -15.25
CA LEU A 203 7.63 13.05 -16.33
C LEU A 203 6.19 13.25 -16.79
N TYR A 204 5.41 12.17 -16.92
CA TYR A 204 3.98 12.26 -17.23
C TYR A 204 3.26 13.12 -16.20
N ILE A 205 3.46 12.86 -14.90
CA ILE A 205 2.82 13.64 -13.82
C ILE A 205 3.31 15.10 -13.83
N LEU A 206 4.59 15.35 -14.10
CA LEU A 206 5.13 16.71 -14.20
C LEU A 206 4.44 17.54 -15.30
N LEU A 207 3.90 16.92 -16.35
CA LEU A 207 3.27 17.65 -17.46
C LEU A 207 1.77 17.92 -17.26
N VAL A 208 1.04 17.00 -16.61
CA VAL A 208 -0.44 17.08 -16.52
C VAL A 208 -1.01 16.90 -15.11
N GLY A 209 -0.19 16.57 -14.11
CA GLY A 209 -0.60 16.56 -12.71
C GLY A 209 -1.33 15.30 -12.25
N TYR A 210 -1.47 14.28 -13.09
CA TYR A 210 -2.03 12.97 -12.75
C TYR A 210 -1.17 11.83 -13.31
N PRO A 211 -1.20 10.62 -12.72
CA PRO A 211 -0.36 9.50 -13.14
C PRO A 211 -0.88 8.81 -14.42
N PRO A 212 0.03 8.22 -15.24
CA PRO A 212 -0.35 7.48 -16.45
C PRO A 212 -1.04 6.14 -16.17
N PHE A 213 -0.81 5.56 -14.98
CA PHE A 213 -1.41 4.30 -14.56
C PHE A 213 -2.09 4.52 -13.21
N TRP A 214 -3.39 4.23 -13.14
CA TRP A 214 -4.15 4.35 -11.91
C TRP A 214 -5.37 3.44 -11.92
N ASP A 215 -5.58 2.76 -10.81
CA ASP A 215 -6.80 2.03 -10.50
C ASP A 215 -6.90 1.92 -8.97
N GLU A 216 -8.12 1.74 -8.46
CA GLU A 216 -8.34 1.42 -7.04
C GLU A 216 -8.00 -0.04 -6.74
N ASP A 217 -8.24 -0.92 -7.71
CA ASP A 217 -7.83 -2.31 -7.66
C ASP A 217 -6.37 -2.44 -8.09
N GLN A 218 -5.53 -2.85 -7.14
CA GLN A 218 -4.10 -3.04 -7.37
C GLN A 218 -3.81 -4.06 -8.49
N HIS A 219 -4.65 -5.08 -8.68
CA HIS A 219 -4.48 -6.05 -9.76
C HIS A 219 -4.73 -5.43 -11.14
N LYS A 220 -5.74 -4.55 -11.26
CA LYS A 220 -6.01 -3.81 -12.50
C LYS A 220 -4.91 -2.81 -12.79
N LEU A 221 -4.43 -2.08 -11.78
CA LEU A 221 -3.25 -1.21 -11.90
C LEU A 221 -2.05 -1.99 -12.45
N TYR A 222 -1.74 -3.15 -11.88
CA TYR A 222 -0.64 -3.99 -12.35
C TYR A 222 -0.87 -4.53 -13.76
N ALA A 223 -2.12 -4.79 -14.16
CA ALA A 223 -2.44 -5.16 -15.54
C ALA A 223 -2.17 -4.01 -16.51
N GLN A 224 -2.59 -2.78 -16.20
CA GLN A 224 -2.32 -1.58 -17.00
C GLN A 224 -0.81 -1.37 -17.19
N ILE A 225 -0.04 -1.42 -16.09
CA ILE A 225 1.43 -1.26 -16.12
C ILE A 225 2.06 -2.34 -16.99
N LYS A 226 1.72 -3.62 -16.79
CA LYS A 226 2.26 -4.73 -17.59
C LYS A 226 1.90 -4.60 -19.07
N ALA A 227 0.76 -4.04 -19.41
CA ALA A 227 0.37 -3.80 -20.79
C ALA A 227 1.05 -2.55 -21.40
N GLY A 228 1.59 -1.65 -20.57
CA GLY A 228 1.98 -0.31 -21.01
C GLY A 228 0.76 0.49 -21.48
N SER A 229 -0.40 0.25 -20.85
CA SER A 229 -1.67 0.88 -21.23
C SER A 229 -1.80 2.24 -20.57
N TYR A 230 -1.32 3.28 -21.26
CA TYR A 230 -1.53 4.69 -20.94
C TYR A 230 -1.82 5.45 -22.23
N ASP A 231 -2.41 6.63 -22.11
CA ASP A 231 -2.77 7.48 -23.24
C ASP A 231 -2.50 8.96 -22.93
N TYR A 232 -2.83 9.81 -23.90
CA TYR A 232 -2.67 11.27 -23.84
C TYR A 232 -4.05 11.92 -24.07
N PRO A 233 -4.94 11.91 -23.06
CA PRO A 233 -6.30 12.38 -23.23
C PRO A 233 -6.38 13.88 -23.47
N SER A 234 -7.37 14.27 -24.27
CA SER A 234 -7.73 15.68 -24.49
C SER A 234 -8.62 16.18 -23.35
N PRO A 235 -8.59 17.49 -23.03
CA PRO A 235 -7.84 18.54 -23.74
C PRO A 235 -6.41 18.78 -23.22
N GLU A 236 -6.03 18.25 -22.06
CA GLU A 236 -4.82 18.66 -21.34
C GLU A 236 -3.54 18.35 -22.14
N TRP A 237 -3.54 17.23 -22.88
CA TRP A 237 -2.41 16.82 -23.71
C TRP A 237 -2.38 17.46 -25.10
N ASP A 238 -3.42 18.15 -25.55
CA ASP A 238 -3.47 18.72 -26.91
C ASP A 238 -2.40 19.81 -27.10
N THR A 239 -2.10 20.52 -26.01
CA THR A 239 -1.09 21.59 -25.96
C THR A 239 0.31 21.09 -25.61
N VAL A 240 0.46 19.79 -25.30
CA VAL A 240 1.76 19.20 -24.95
C VAL A 240 2.55 18.85 -26.21
N THR A 241 3.81 19.27 -26.26
CA THR A 241 4.67 19.10 -27.43
C THR A 241 4.82 17.62 -27.82
N PRO A 242 4.89 17.30 -29.13
CA PRO A 242 5.16 15.96 -29.61
C PRO A 242 6.46 15.36 -29.04
N GLU A 243 7.47 16.20 -28.81
CA GLU A 243 8.77 15.79 -28.29
C GLU A 243 8.69 15.38 -26.80
N ALA A 244 7.86 16.04 -25.99
CA ALA A 244 7.58 15.61 -24.63
C ALA A 244 6.94 14.21 -24.61
N LYS A 245 5.89 14.01 -25.42
CA LYS A 245 5.20 12.72 -25.58
C LYS A 245 6.17 11.65 -26.11
N ASN A 246 7.04 12.01 -27.05
CA ASN A 246 8.04 11.10 -27.59
C ASN A 246 9.01 10.62 -26.51
N LEU A 247 9.52 11.51 -25.65
CA LEU A 247 10.38 11.13 -24.54
C LEU A 247 9.67 10.20 -23.55
N ILE A 248 8.42 10.51 -23.21
CA ILE A 248 7.58 9.63 -22.35
C ILE A 248 7.44 8.25 -22.98
N ASN A 249 7.15 8.16 -24.29
CA ASN A 249 7.03 6.88 -24.99
C ASN A 249 8.32 6.05 -24.91
N GLN A 250 9.47 6.70 -25.07
CA GLN A 250 10.78 6.06 -24.98
C GLN A 250 11.11 5.57 -23.56
N MET A 251 10.65 6.27 -22.51
CA MET A 251 10.80 5.86 -21.11
C MET A 251 9.80 4.78 -20.69
N LEU A 252 8.54 4.89 -21.10
CA LEU A 252 7.44 3.95 -20.82
C LEU A 252 7.38 2.81 -21.86
N THR A 253 8.53 2.45 -22.43
CA THR A 253 8.66 1.29 -23.30
C THR A 253 8.67 0.01 -22.45
N VAL A 254 7.71 -0.89 -22.73
CA VAL A 254 7.47 -2.11 -21.94
C VAL A 254 8.68 -3.06 -21.94
N ASN A 255 9.35 -3.20 -23.09
CA ASN A 255 10.55 -4.03 -23.17
C ASN A 255 11.77 -3.26 -22.63
N PRO A 256 12.38 -3.66 -21.50
CA PRO A 256 13.47 -2.92 -20.88
C PRO A 256 14.73 -2.82 -21.75
N SER A 257 14.97 -3.74 -22.70
CA SER A 257 16.13 -3.66 -23.61
C SER A 257 15.96 -2.65 -24.74
N LYS A 258 14.72 -2.20 -25.00
CA LYS A 258 14.39 -1.15 -25.97
C LYS A 258 14.11 0.20 -25.31
N ARG A 259 14.01 0.22 -23.98
CA ARG A 259 13.76 1.43 -23.18
C ARG A 259 14.99 2.33 -23.25
N ILE A 260 14.77 3.63 -23.41
CA ILE A 260 15.85 4.62 -23.44
C ILE A 260 16.71 4.55 -22.17
N THR A 261 18.01 4.85 -22.28
CA THR A 261 18.89 4.95 -21.12
C THR A 261 18.86 6.36 -20.53
N ALA A 262 19.32 6.55 -19.29
CA ALA A 262 19.43 7.90 -18.71
C ALA A 262 20.35 8.81 -19.55
N SER A 263 21.49 8.28 -20.00
CA SER A 263 22.44 8.98 -20.88
C SER A 263 21.79 9.43 -22.19
N ASP A 264 20.97 8.58 -22.82
CA ASP A 264 20.34 8.92 -24.09
C ASP A 264 19.13 9.85 -23.91
N ALA A 265 18.40 9.71 -22.81
CA ALA A 265 17.34 10.64 -22.44
C ALA A 265 17.87 12.06 -22.25
N LEU A 266 19.05 12.24 -21.61
CA LEU A 266 19.69 13.55 -21.46
C LEU A 266 20.06 14.21 -22.80
N LYS A 267 20.24 13.42 -23.86
CA LYS A 267 20.52 13.91 -25.21
C LYS A 267 19.25 14.17 -26.02
N HIS A 268 18.08 13.82 -25.50
CA HIS A 268 16.81 14.01 -26.20
C HIS A 268 16.55 15.51 -26.45
N PRO A 269 16.07 15.93 -27.65
CA PRO A 269 15.89 17.35 -27.99
C PRO A 269 15.03 18.13 -27.00
N TRP A 270 13.97 17.51 -26.46
CA TRP A 270 13.11 18.14 -25.45
C TRP A 270 13.84 18.51 -24.14
N ILE A 271 14.99 17.86 -23.86
CA ILE A 271 15.87 18.18 -22.74
C ILE A 271 17.02 19.09 -23.17
N CYS A 272 17.85 18.65 -24.11
CA CYS A 272 19.11 19.33 -24.45
C CYS A 272 18.92 20.61 -25.30
N GLN A 273 17.75 20.77 -25.93
CA GLN A 273 17.36 21.95 -26.72
C GLN A 273 16.09 22.60 -26.17
N ARG A 274 15.87 22.49 -24.84
CA ARG A 274 14.69 22.96 -24.12
C ARG A 274 14.22 24.37 -24.53
N GLU A 275 15.14 25.31 -24.70
CA GLU A 275 14.84 26.71 -25.07
C GLU A 275 14.08 26.85 -26.40
N ARG A 276 14.22 25.87 -27.30
CA ARG A 276 13.60 25.86 -28.63
C ARG A 276 12.45 24.86 -28.74
N VAL A 277 12.56 23.73 -28.04
CA VAL A 277 11.67 22.58 -28.22
C VAL A 277 10.58 22.51 -27.16
N ALA A 278 10.87 22.85 -25.90
CA ALA A 278 9.89 22.77 -24.83
C ALA A 278 8.99 24.01 -24.83
N SER A 279 7.68 23.80 -24.67
CA SER A 279 6.73 24.91 -24.59
C SER A 279 6.96 25.77 -23.34
N VAL A 280 6.97 27.09 -23.53
CA VAL A 280 7.03 28.08 -22.44
C VAL A 280 5.64 28.57 -22.04
N VAL A 281 4.56 27.95 -22.52
CA VAL A 281 3.19 28.36 -22.15
C VAL A 281 2.90 27.94 -20.72
N HIS A 282 2.29 28.83 -19.94
CA HIS A 282 1.85 28.52 -18.59
C HIS A 282 0.72 27.47 -18.60
N ARG A 283 0.84 26.45 -17.74
CA ARG A 283 -0.12 25.34 -17.62
C ARG A 283 -0.83 25.36 -16.25
N GLN A 284 -1.82 26.24 -16.09
CA GLN A 284 -2.56 26.37 -14.82
C GLN A 284 -3.33 25.08 -14.46
N GLU A 285 -3.96 24.42 -15.43
CA GLU A 285 -4.71 23.17 -15.21
C GLU A 285 -3.80 22.06 -14.64
N THR A 286 -2.56 21.97 -15.13
CA THR A 286 -1.55 21.04 -14.59
C THR A 286 -1.28 21.32 -13.11
N VAL A 287 -1.12 22.60 -12.73
CA VAL A 287 -0.87 23.02 -11.34
C VAL A 287 -2.04 22.62 -10.43
N ASP A 288 -3.28 22.82 -10.88
CA ASP A 288 -4.49 22.49 -10.12
C ASP A 288 -4.65 20.97 -9.93
N CYS A 289 -4.37 20.19 -10.97
CA CYS A 289 -4.35 18.72 -10.91
C CYS A 289 -3.25 18.21 -9.96
N LEU A 290 -2.06 18.80 -10.02
CA LEU A 290 -0.92 18.44 -9.16
C LEU A 290 -1.23 18.70 -7.68
N LYS A 291 -1.95 19.78 -7.37
CA LYS A 291 -2.41 20.09 -6.01
C LYS A 291 -3.32 18.99 -5.45
N LYS A 292 -4.28 18.50 -6.25
CA LYS A 292 -5.16 17.38 -5.87
C LYS A 292 -4.37 16.09 -5.69
N PHE A 293 -3.43 15.82 -6.61
CA PHE A 293 -2.55 14.65 -6.55
C PHE A 293 -1.71 14.62 -5.27
N ASN A 294 -1.08 15.74 -4.91
CA ASN A 294 -0.28 15.88 -3.70
C ASN A 294 -1.09 15.64 -2.42
N ALA A 295 -2.28 16.25 -2.32
CA ALA A 295 -3.17 16.05 -1.19
C ALA A 295 -3.56 14.57 -1.02
N ARG A 296 -3.95 13.91 -2.13
CA ARG A 296 -4.31 12.48 -2.14
C ARG A 296 -3.13 11.59 -1.73
N ARG A 297 -1.95 11.86 -2.24
CA ARG A 297 -0.72 11.11 -1.96
C ARG A 297 -0.29 11.23 -0.51
N LYS A 298 -0.24 12.45 0.05
CA LYS A 298 0.11 12.70 1.46
C LYS A 298 -0.86 12.01 2.41
N LEU A 299 -2.16 12.05 2.11
CA LEU A 299 -3.17 11.34 2.91
C LEU A 299 -2.94 9.81 2.88
N LYS A 300 -2.75 9.22 1.69
CA LYS A 300 -2.45 7.78 1.56
C LYS A 300 -1.13 7.39 2.25
N GLY A 301 -0.10 8.21 2.13
CA GLY A 301 1.21 7.99 2.76
C GLY A 301 1.16 8.07 4.27
N ALA A 302 0.42 9.03 4.83
CA ALA A 302 0.19 9.13 6.27
C ALA A 302 -0.53 7.88 6.81
N ILE A 303 -1.56 7.41 6.11
CA ILE A 303 -2.29 6.19 6.47
C ILE A 303 -1.36 4.97 6.45
N LEU A 304 -0.57 4.79 5.38
CA LEU A 304 0.35 3.66 5.28
C LEU A 304 1.44 3.69 6.35
N THR A 305 1.98 4.88 6.67
CA THR A 305 2.96 5.04 7.75
C THR A 305 2.36 4.67 9.10
N THR A 306 1.11 5.06 9.38
CA THR A 306 0.39 4.62 10.59
C THR A 306 0.26 3.08 10.61
N ILE A 307 -0.14 2.46 9.50
CA ILE A 307 -0.26 0.98 9.37
C ILE A 307 1.11 0.27 9.54
N LEU A 308 2.21 0.86 9.07
CA LEU A 308 3.55 0.26 9.14
C LEU A 308 4.22 0.47 10.50
N ALA A 309 4.09 1.65 11.10
CA ALA A 309 4.59 1.94 12.44
C ALA A 309 3.98 0.96 13.45
N THR A 310 2.70 0.65 13.32
CA THR A 310 1.98 -0.29 14.18
C THR A 310 2.38 -1.75 13.96
N ARG A 311 2.74 -2.15 12.73
CA ARG A 311 3.32 -3.49 12.46
C ARG A 311 4.71 -3.72 13.06
N ASN A 312 5.53 -2.67 13.22
CA ASN A 312 6.90 -2.80 13.73
C ASN A 312 6.98 -2.87 15.25
N PHE A 313 6.08 -2.20 15.97
CA PHE A 313 5.97 -2.37 17.42
C PHE A 313 5.56 -3.82 17.80
N SER A 314 4.82 -4.52 16.94
CA SER A 314 4.47 -5.94 17.12
C SER A 314 5.63 -6.94 16.92
N LYS A 315 6.84 -6.50 16.51
CA LYS A 315 8.01 -7.36 16.28
C LYS A 315 9.10 -7.26 17.36
N ASP A 316 9.07 -6.24 18.21
CA ASP A 316 10.18 -5.93 19.16
C ASP A 316 10.26 -6.88 20.39
N LYS A 317 9.54 -8.02 20.40
CA LYS A 317 9.68 -9.06 21.44
C LYS A 317 9.76 -10.48 20.87
N ARG A 318 10.79 -10.74 20.07
CA ARG A 318 11.87 -11.73 20.32
C ARG A 318 12.42 -12.29 19.00
N GLY A 319 13.71 -12.08 18.76
CA GLY A 319 14.54 -12.96 17.94
C GLY A 319 14.59 -14.37 18.58
N GLY A 320 14.91 -15.45 17.89
CA GLY A 320 15.32 -15.69 16.53
C GLY A 320 15.83 -17.13 16.53
N VAL A 321 15.40 -17.98 15.60
CA VAL A 321 16.18 -19.13 15.11
C VAL A 321 15.79 -19.34 13.66
N ASP A 322 16.82 -19.37 12.83
CA ASP A 322 16.81 -19.46 11.39
C ASP A 322 16.64 -20.92 10.95
N ARG A 323 15.71 -21.20 10.03
CA ARG A 323 15.80 -22.37 9.13
C ARG A 323 15.18 -22.04 7.77
N SER A 324 16.07 -21.81 6.82
CA SER A 324 15.86 -22.06 5.39
C SER A 324 15.29 -23.47 5.18
N CYS A 325 14.25 -23.60 4.35
CA CYS A 325 14.09 -24.75 3.46
C CYS A 325 13.01 -24.48 2.39
N THR A 326 13.48 -24.41 1.15
CA THR A 326 12.75 -24.82 -0.06
C THR A 326 12.21 -26.24 0.09
N VAL A 327 10.91 -26.48 -0.11
CA VAL A 327 10.41 -27.75 -0.69
C VAL A 327 9.17 -27.47 -1.53
N ILE A 328 9.30 -27.79 -2.81
CA ILE A 328 8.25 -27.90 -3.82
C ILE A 328 7.37 -29.10 -3.44
N ALA A 329 6.08 -28.89 -3.21
CA ALA A 329 5.12 -29.98 -3.16
C ALA A 329 4.87 -30.44 -4.59
N LYS A 330 5.44 -31.59 -4.94
CA LYS A 330 5.12 -32.37 -6.13
C LYS A 330 4.01 -33.34 -5.73
N GLU A 331 2.88 -33.27 -6.41
CA GLU A 331 1.86 -34.33 -6.36
C GLU A 331 2.46 -35.66 -6.82
N PRO A 332 2.01 -36.80 -6.26
CA PRO A 332 2.05 -38.05 -7.00
C PRO A 332 0.62 -38.52 -7.32
N GLU A 333 0.46 -38.81 -8.60
CA GLU A 333 -0.64 -39.56 -9.19
C GLU A 333 -0.77 -40.98 -8.66
N ALA A 334 -1.95 -41.53 -8.96
CA ALA A 334 -2.49 -42.84 -8.66
C ALA A 334 -1.59 -44.04 -8.99
N GLY A 335 -1.73 -45.08 -8.17
CA GLY A 335 -1.20 -46.42 -8.42
C GLY A 335 -1.87 -47.44 -7.51
N SER A 336 -2.86 -48.13 -8.08
CA SER A 336 -3.68 -49.20 -7.50
C SER A 336 -2.88 -50.42 -7.02
N ALA A 337 -3.26 -50.99 -5.86
CA ALA A 337 -3.33 -52.45 -5.65
C ALA A 337 -3.98 -52.83 -4.31
N GLY A 338 -4.98 -53.70 -4.37
CA GLY A 338 -4.97 -54.94 -3.59
C GLY A 338 -5.56 -54.96 -2.17
N SER A 339 -6.88 -55.13 -2.11
CA SER A 339 -7.62 -56.15 -1.32
C SER A 339 -7.00 -56.78 -0.07
N GLY A 340 -7.77 -56.80 1.03
CA GLY A 340 -7.65 -57.86 2.05
C GLY A 340 -8.36 -57.60 3.38
N SER A 341 -9.55 -58.19 3.55
CA SER A 341 -10.12 -58.80 4.78
C SER A 341 -10.16 -57.97 6.09
N SER A 342 -11.30 -57.47 6.55
CA SER A 342 -12.41 -58.16 7.26
C SER A 342 -12.15 -58.50 8.73
N SER A 343 -12.89 -57.83 9.62
CA SER A 343 -13.52 -58.32 10.86
C SER A 343 -13.82 -57.09 11.71
N GLY A 344 -14.98 -56.90 12.33
CA GLY A 344 -16.16 -57.74 12.46
C GLY A 344 -16.93 -57.22 13.67
N SER A 345 -18.23 -57.00 13.47
CA SER A 345 -19.31 -57.29 14.45
C SER A 345 -19.40 -56.32 15.65
N SER A 346 -20.56 -55.92 16.18
CA SER A 346 -21.92 -56.46 16.08
C SER A 346 -22.91 -55.47 16.76
N SER A 347 -24.18 -55.54 16.31
CA SER A 347 -25.45 -55.46 17.06
C SER A 347 -25.84 -54.14 17.77
N ASN A 348 -27.10 -53.69 17.79
CA ASN A 348 -28.38 -54.35 17.48
C ASN A 348 -29.52 -53.32 17.27
N SER A 349 -30.50 -53.67 16.41
CA SER A 349 -31.98 -53.58 16.53
C SER A 349 -32.67 -52.54 17.45
N GLN A 350 -33.88 -52.02 17.27
CA GLN A 350 -35.00 -52.17 16.31
C GLN A 350 -36.10 -51.16 16.74
N ASN A 351 -36.80 -50.58 15.76
CA ASN A 351 -38.25 -50.30 15.69
C ASN A 351 -39.01 -49.63 16.87
N SER A 352 -39.64 -48.46 16.62
CA SER A 352 -41.10 -48.30 16.40
C SER A 352 -41.72 -46.99 16.93
N GLN A 353 -42.51 -46.38 16.03
CA GLN A 353 -43.75 -45.61 16.20
C GLN A 353 -43.85 -44.27 16.98
N ALA A 354 -44.43 -43.32 16.22
CA ALA A 354 -45.45 -42.34 16.58
C ALA A 354 -45.05 -41.06 17.35
N GLY A 355 -45.42 -39.92 16.77
CA GLY A 355 -45.40 -38.64 17.49
C GLY A 355 -45.39 -37.41 16.57
N ALA A 356 -46.58 -37.08 16.07
CA ALA A 356 -46.99 -35.86 15.38
C ALA A 356 -46.13 -34.58 15.54
N SER A 357 -45.78 -33.97 14.41
CA SER A 357 -45.60 -32.52 14.27
C SER A 357 -46.95 -31.87 13.90
N PRO A 358 -47.33 -30.72 14.47
CA PRO A 358 -48.39 -29.89 13.92
C PRO A 358 -47.83 -28.75 13.06
N LEU A 359 -48.34 -28.72 11.82
CA LEU A 359 -49.01 -27.58 11.17
C LEU A 359 -48.26 -26.22 11.06
N SER A 360 -47.75 -25.98 9.85
CA SER A 360 -47.82 -24.68 9.13
C SER A 360 -49.28 -24.45 8.64
N PRO A 361 -49.63 -23.47 7.77
CA PRO A 361 -49.13 -22.11 7.44
C PRO A 361 -50.32 -21.12 7.23
N ALA A 362 -50.07 -19.93 6.66
CA ALA A 362 -51.08 -19.27 5.82
C ALA A 362 -50.45 -18.68 4.55
N THR A 363 -50.91 -19.23 3.43
CA THR A 363 -50.66 -18.89 2.03
C THR A 363 -51.75 -17.94 1.54
N VAL A 364 -51.50 -17.13 0.50
CA VAL A 364 -52.55 -16.70 -0.45
C VAL A 364 -52.14 -17.13 -1.86
N TYR A 365 -53.08 -17.82 -2.50
CA TYR A 365 -53.03 -18.56 -3.76
C TYR A 365 -53.55 -17.72 -4.94
N LEU A 366 -53.23 -18.17 -6.16
CA LEU A 366 -54.14 -18.52 -7.28
C LEU A 366 -53.22 -18.82 -8.49
N GLY A 367 -52.99 -20.07 -8.93
CA GLY A 367 -53.87 -20.93 -9.74
C GLY A 367 -53.59 -20.67 -11.23
N THR A 368 -53.32 -21.58 -12.17
CA THR A 368 -53.61 -23.02 -12.37
C THR A 368 -52.85 -23.45 -13.66
N ASN A 369 -52.00 -24.48 -13.62
CA ASN A 369 -52.18 -25.87 -14.10
C ASN A 369 -51.76 -26.24 -15.55
N HIS A 370 -50.82 -27.21 -15.58
CA HIS A 370 -50.66 -28.38 -16.47
C HIS A 370 -50.04 -28.28 -17.89
N THR A 371 -48.77 -28.70 -17.94
CA THR A 371 -48.10 -29.55 -18.97
C THR A 371 -48.78 -30.93 -19.09
N PRO A 372 -48.66 -31.75 -20.18
CA PRO A 372 -47.35 -32.20 -20.71
C PRO A 372 -47.20 -32.73 -22.17
N THR A 373 -45.93 -32.88 -22.56
CA THR A 373 -45.32 -33.90 -23.47
C THR A 373 -45.67 -33.97 -24.97
N ALA A 374 -44.59 -34.03 -25.78
CA ALA A 374 -44.49 -34.25 -27.22
C ALA A 374 -44.92 -35.68 -27.65
N PRO A 375 -45.10 -35.98 -28.96
CA PRO A 375 -43.93 -36.35 -29.77
C PRO A 375 -43.98 -36.03 -31.30
N ALA A 376 -42.78 -36.07 -31.89
CA ALA A 376 -42.43 -36.61 -33.21
C ALA A 376 -42.98 -36.01 -34.53
N SER A 377 -42.03 -35.42 -35.27
CA SER A 377 -41.64 -35.80 -36.65
C SER A 377 -42.60 -35.53 -37.81
N ARG A 378 -42.20 -34.62 -38.71
CA ARG A 378 -42.16 -34.87 -40.18
C ARG A 378 -41.27 -33.84 -40.89
N ARG A 379 -40.42 -34.37 -41.78
CA ARG A 379 -39.50 -33.70 -42.71
C ARG A 379 -40.25 -33.07 -43.90
N TYR A 380 -39.54 -32.17 -44.59
CA TYR A 380 -39.48 -31.80 -46.04
C TYR A 380 -39.27 -30.27 -46.09
N ASP A 381 -38.06 -29.75 -46.37
CA ASP A 381 -37.42 -29.57 -47.69
C ASP A 381 -38.29 -28.68 -48.60
N SER A 382 -37.85 -27.63 -49.31
CA SER A 382 -36.55 -27.10 -49.72
C SER A 382 -36.77 -25.72 -50.37
N SER A 383 -35.68 -24.95 -50.56
CA SER A 383 -35.48 -23.95 -51.64
C SER A 383 -36.29 -22.63 -51.57
N SER A 384 -35.84 -21.45 -51.99
CA SER A 384 -34.64 -20.98 -52.72
C SER A 384 -34.63 -19.43 -52.71
N ASN A 385 -33.43 -18.83 -52.89
CA ASN A 385 -33.04 -17.60 -53.64
C ASN A 385 -33.98 -16.36 -53.67
N GLU A 386 -33.57 -15.09 -53.72
CA GLU A 386 -32.36 -14.35 -54.12
C GLU A 386 -32.63 -12.87 -53.68
N ALA A 387 -31.70 -12.15 -53.06
CA ALA A 387 -30.83 -11.10 -53.62
C ALA A 387 -31.46 -9.72 -54.02
N VAL A 388 -30.63 -8.67 -53.88
CA VAL A 388 -30.72 -7.28 -54.46
C VAL A 388 -31.52 -6.24 -53.63
N GLU A 389 -31.13 -4.98 -53.35
CA GLU A 389 -29.92 -4.13 -53.41
C GLU A 389 -30.23 -2.83 -52.60
N VAL A 390 -29.20 -2.26 -51.96
CA VAL A 390 -28.81 -0.84 -51.84
C VAL A 390 -29.88 0.29 -51.76
N ARG A 391 -29.91 1.05 -50.64
CA ARG A 391 -29.75 2.53 -50.66
C ARG A 391 -29.45 3.15 -49.28
N ARG A 392 -28.35 3.90 -49.19
CA ARG A 392 -28.08 4.90 -48.14
C ARG A 392 -28.74 6.23 -48.50
N VAL A 393 -29.44 6.86 -47.56
CA VAL A 393 -29.53 8.34 -47.39
C VAL A 393 -29.68 8.66 -45.89
N ALA A 394 -29.08 9.77 -45.48
CA ALA A 394 -28.78 10.21 -44.13
C ALA A 394 -29.93 10.88 -43.35
N GLY A 395 -29.82 10.80 -42.02
CA GLY A 395 -29.99 11.94 -41.10
C GLY A 395 -31.38 12.21 -40.51
N THR A 396 -31.59 11.87 -39.23
CA THR A 396 -31.93 12.84 -38.15
C THR A 396 -31.91 12.18 -36.76
N THR A 397 -31.02 12.71 -35.91
CA THR A 397 -31.15 12.95 -34.46
C THR A 397 -32.08 12.07 -33.61
N GLY A 398 -31.49 11.15 -32.86
CA GLY A 398 -32.05 10.57 -31.64
C GLY A 398 -31.10 10.83 -30.47
N TYR A 399 -31.43 11.82 -29.65
CA TYR A 399 -30.79 12.09 -28.36
C TYR A 399 -30.93 10.86 -27.45
N VAL A 400 -29.81 10.29 -27.02
CA VAL A 400 -29.76 9.32 -25.91
C VAL A 400 -29.27 10.11 -24.69
N PRO A 401 -30.00 10.17 -23.56
CA PRO A 401 -29.50 10.87 -22.39
C PRO A 401 -28.25 10.17 -21.86
N LEU A 402 -27.16 10.92 -21.74
CA LEU A 402 -25.98 10.55 -20.97
C LEU A 402 -26.42 10.24 -19.53
N ALA A 403 -26.15 9.03 -19.07
CA ALA A 403 -26.06 8.75 -17.65
C ALA A 403 -24.96 9.65 -17.08
N GLN A 404 -25.36 10.48 -16.12
CA GLN A 404 -24.46 11.29 -15.32
C GLN A 404 -23.47 10.34 -14.64
N THR A 405 -22.17 10.58 -14.87
CA THR A 405 -21.12 9.99 -14.06
C THR A 405 -21.12 10.75 -12.74
N GLU A 406 -21.85 10.19 -11.78
CA GLU A 406 -21.92 10.70 -10.42
C GLU A 406 -20.53 10.63 -9.76
N SER A 407 -20.22 11.68 -9.01
CA SER A 407 -19.13 11.72 -8.02
C SER A 407 -19.11 10.46 -7.15
N PRO A 408 -17.97 10.06 -6.55
CA PRO A 408 -17.94 8.94 -5.61
C PRO A 408 -19.04 9.15 -4.57
N ASP A 409 -19.99 8.20 -4.52
CA ASP A 409 -21.22 8.32 -3.72
C ASP A 409 -20.89 8.75 -2.30
N HIS A 410 -21.58 9.78 -1.81
CA HIS A 410 -21.41 10.28 -0.44
C HIS A 410 -21.55 9.15 0.60
N GLU A 411 -22.33 8.12 0.27
CA GLU A 411 -22.43 6.90 1.07
C GLU A 411 -21.14 6.08 1.12
N ASP A 412 -20.42 5.94 0.00
CA ASP A 412 -19.18 5.15 -0.05
C ASP A 412 -18.04 5.84 0.72
N ALA A 413 -17.98 7.18 0.66
CA ALA A 413 -17.08 7.94 1.50
C ALA A 413 -17.34 7.72 3.00
N ARG A 414 -18.62 7.66 3.41
CA ARG A 414 -19.02 7.38 4.79
C ARG A 414 -18.75 5.93 5.20
N ARG A 415 -18.97 4.96 4.31
CA ARG A 415 -18.60 3.55 4.56
C ARG A 415 -17.09 3.41 4.82
N LEU A 416 -16.27 4.07 4.02
CA LEU A 416 -14.81 4.10 4.20
C LEU A 416 -14.39 4.79 5.51
N GLU A 417 -15.09 5.84 5.93
CA GLU A 417 -14.87 6.50 7.22
C GLU A 417 -15.10 5.54 8.39
N ILE A 418 -16.19 4.77 8.38
CA ILE A 418 -16.50 3.78 9.43
C ILE A 418 -15.47 2.64 9.47
N ILE A 419 -15.04 2.15 8.31
CA ILE A 419 -13.96 1.14 8.22
C ILE A 419 -12.69 1.69 8.86
N LYS A 420 -12.30 2.91 8.51
CA LYS A 420 -11.10 3.57 9.03
C LYS A 420 -11.17 3.76 10.56
N MET A 421 -12.31 4.20 11.09
CA MET A 421 -12.52 4.32 12.54
C MET A 421 -12.40 2.97 13.24
N THR A 422 -12.89 1.91 12.60
CA THR A 422 -12.80 0.53 13.12
C THR A 422 -11.37 0.01 13.13
N GLU A 423 -10.59 0.30 12.09
CA GLU A 423 -9.16 -0.02 12.05
C GLU A 423 -8.38 0.68 13.17
N GLN A 424 -8.62 1.98 13.38
CA GLN A 424 -8.00 2.76 14.46
C GLN A 424 -8.36 2.22 15.85
N LEU A 425 -9.62 1.80 16.05
CA LEU A 425 -10.05 1.19 17.31
C LEU A 425 -9.32 -0.14 17.54
N ILE A 426 -9.30 -1.04 16.54
CA ILE A 426 -8.61 -2.34 16.64
C ILE A 426 -7.10 -2.16 16.89
N GLU A 427 -6.51 -1.12 16.30
CA GLU A 427 -5.13 -0.73 16.52
C GLU A 427 -4.87 -0.36 17.99
N SER A 428 -5.73 0.45 18.62
CA SER A 428 -5.60 0.78 20.04
C SER A 428 -5.65 -0.46 20.94
N VAL A 429 -6.52 -1.44 20.61
CA VAL A 429 -6.59 -2.74 21.31
C VAL A 429 -5.31 -3.55 21.12
N ASN A 430 -4.80 -3.62 19.89
CA ASN A 430 -3.59 -4.40 19.58
C ASN A 430 -2.33 -3.82 20.21
N THR A 431 -2.24 -2.49 20.33
CA THR A 431 -1.09 -1.79 20.90
C THR A 431 -1.16 -1.66 22.42
N GLY A 432 -2.33 -1.93 23.01
CA GLY A 432 -2.56 -1.72 24.44
C GLY A 432 -2.64 -0.24 24.82
N ASP A 433 -2.99 0.64 23.87
CA ASP A 433 -3.18 2.07 24.12
C ASP A 433 -4.60 2.35 24.62
N PHE A 434 -4.77 2.29 25.94
CA PHE A 434 -6.06 2.55 26.58
C PHE A 434 -6.52 4.00 26.44
N GLU A 435 -5.59 4.95 26.33
CA GLU A 435 -5.93 6.37 26.18
C GLU A 435 -6.51 6.64 24.78
N ALA A 436 -5.94 6.05 23.74
CA ALA A 436 -6.52 6.10 22.40
C ALA A 436 -7.86 5.37 22.33
N TYR A 437 -7.97 4.19 22.95
CA TYR A 437 -9.21 3.41 22.99
C TYR A 437 -10.37 4.19 23.62
N THR A 438 -10.14 4.84 24.77
CA THR A 438 -11.14 5.67 25.47
C THR A 438 -11.52 6.94 24.71
N LYS A 439 -10.68 7.45 23.81
CA LYS A 439 -11.03 8.59 22.94
C LYS A 439 -11.98 8.20 21.81
N ILE A 440 -12.02 6.92 21.43
CA ILE A 440 -12.81 6.39 20.31
C ILE A 440 -14.10 5.74 20.83
N CYS A 441 -14.10 5.17 22.03
CA CYS A 441 -15.29 4.56 22.64
C CYS A 441 -16.13 5.59 23.42
N ASP A 442 -17.43 5.34 23.51
CA ASP A 442 -18.30 6.04 24.46
C ASP A 442 -17.94 5.61 25.91
N PRO A 443 -17.93 6.53 26.90
CA PRO A 443 -17.70 6.18 28.30
C PRO A 443 -18.64 5.10 28.87
N HIS A 444 -19.84 4.97 28.30
CA HIS A 444 -20.85 3.96 28.64
C HIS A 444 -20.94 2.87 27.56
N LEU A 445 -19.83 2.56 26.89
CA LEU A 445 -19.76 1.48 25.90
C LEU A 445 -20.36 0.19 26.47
N THR A 446 -21.30 -0.38 25.73
CA THR A 446 -21.86 -1.70 26.06
C THR A 446 -21.17 -2.80 25.26
N ALA A 447 -20.90 -3.94 25.87
CA ALA A 447 -20.16 -5.04 25.25
C ALA A 447 -20.78 -6.41 25.53
N PHE A 448 -20.88 -7.22 24.48
CA PHE A 448 -21.06 -8.67 24.55
C PHE A 448 -19.81 -9.35 24.02
N GLU A 449 -19.06 -10.04 24.88
CA GLU A 449 -17.85 -10.76 24.48
C GLU A 449 -17.69 -12.06 25.28
N PRO A 450 -16.93 -13.06 24.78
CA PRO A 450 -16.82 -14.37 25.43
C PRO A 450 -16.36 -14.30 26.88
N GLU A 451 -15.52 -13.32 27.21
CA GLU A 451 -14.96 -13.10 28.53
C GLU A 451 -15.98 -12.54 29.52
N ALA A 452 -17.10 -11.96 29.04
CA ALA A 452 -18.23 -11.55 29.87
C ALA A 452 -19.12 -12.74 30.30
N LEU A 453 -18.81 -13.97 29.87
CA LEU A 453 -19.50 -15.20 30.25
C LEU A 453 -21.02 -15.13 30.03
N GLY A 454 -21.44 -14.52 28.92
CA GLY A 454 -22.84 -14.38 28.55
C GLY A 454 -23.56 -13.19 29.18
N ASN A 455 -22.87 -12.31 29.90
CA ASN A 455 -23.44 -11.08 30.46
C ASN A 455 -23.18 -9.88 29.54
N LEU A 456 -24.08 -8.90 29.59
CA LEU A 456 -23.85 -7.58 29.00
C LEU A 456 -22.99 -6.76 29.96
N VAL A 457 -21.89 -6.21 29.46
CA VAL A 457 -20.98 -5.34 30.22
C VAL A 457 -21.21 -3.89 29.80
N GLU A 458 -21.11 -2.96 30.75
CA GLU A 458 -21.20 -1.52 30.49
C GLU A 458 -19.97 -0.80 31.05
N GLY A 459 -19.51 0.20 30.29
CA GLY A 459 -18.42 1.07 30.68
C GLY A 459 -17.03 0.54 30.30
N MET A 460 -16.01 1.26 30.76
CA MET A 460 -14.63 1.04 30.32
C MET A 460 -13.80 0.17 31.28
N ASP A 461 -14.26 -0.03 32.51
CA ASP A 461 -13.49 -0.71 33.57
C ASP A 461 -13.19 -2.17 33.23
N PHE A 462 -14.16 -2.87 32.64
CA PHE A 462 -13.99 -4.25 32.19
C PHE A 462 -12.91 -4.37 31.13
N HIS A 463 -12.93 -3.48 30.13
CA HIS A 463 -11.90 -3.46 29.11
C HIS A 463 -10.55 -3.02 29.68
N LYS A 464 -10.53 -2.02 30.58
CA LYS A 464 -9.31 -1.52 31.24
C LYS A 464 -8.52 -2.64 31.89
N PHE A 465 -9.19 -3.63 32.48
CA PHE A 465 -8.55 -4.82 33.02
C PHE A 465 -7.68 -5.55 31.98
N TYR A 466 -8.11 -5.71 30.73
CA TYR A 466 -7.31 -6.34 29.67
C TYR A 466 -6.10 -5.51 29.24
N PHE A 467 -6.26 -4.18 29.21
CA PHE A 467 -5.19 -3.24 28.90
C PHE A 467 -4.12 -3.22 30.00
N ASP A 468 -4.54 -3.17 31.27
CA ASP A 468 -3.65 -3.17 32.44
C ASP A 468 -2.91 -4.51 32.60
N ASN A 469 -3.61 -5.63 32.37
CA ASN A 469 -3.08 -6.98 32.58
C ASN A 469 -2.48 -7.62 31.31
N ALA A 470 -2.46 -6.88 30.20
CA ALA A 470 -1.78 -7.18 28.94
C ALA A 470 -1.87 -8.66 28.50
N VAL A 471 -3.10 -9.21 28.49
CA VAL A 471 -3.34 -10.62 28.12
C VAL A 471 -2.88 -10.91 26.69
N LEU A 472 -2.95 -9.91 25.79
CA LEU A 472 -2.47 -10.01 24.41
C LEU A 472 -1.00 -9.58 24.24
N GLY A 473 -0.55 -8.52 24.94
CA GLY A 473 0.76 -7.89 24.69
C GLY A 473 1.97 -8.49 25.43
N LYS A 474 1.77 -9.22 26.53
CA LYS A 474 2.88 -9.86 27.28
C LYS A 474 3.05 -11.35 26.96
N ASN A 475 2.00 -12.04 26.51
CA ASN A 475 2.01 -13.49 26.36
C ASN A 475 2.28 -13.98 24.92
N CYS A 476 2.10 -13.14 23.89
CA CYS A 476 2.32 -13.51 22.49
C CYS A 476 3.44 -12.68 21.85
N LYS A 477 4.34 -13.33 21.09
CA LYS A 477 5.58 -12.70 20.56
C LYS A 477 5.35 -11.87 19.29
N ALA A 478 4.32 -12.18 18.53
CA ALA A 478 3.91 -11.47 17.33
C ALA A 478 2.39 -11.61 17.22
N VAL A 479 1.69 -10.54 16.89
CA VAL A 479 0.24 -10.54 16.63
C VAL A 479 0.00 -9.82 15.30
N ASN A 480 -0.53 -10.52 14.31
CA ASN A 480 -1.01 -9.96 13.05
C ASN A 480 -2.53 -10.00 13.04
N THR A 481 -3.18 -8.86 12.82
CA THR A 481 -4.63 -8.77 12.71
C THR A 481 -5.03 -8.48 11.28
N THR A 482 -5.95 -9.25 10.73
CA THR A 482 -6.56 -9.03 9.42
C THR A 482 -8.06 -8.94 9.58
N ILE A 483 -8.66 -7.89 9.03
CA ILE A 483 -10.11 -7.75 8.93
C ILE A 483 -10.52 -8.34 7.58
N LEU A 484 -11.44 -9.29 7.60
CA LEU A 484 -12.01 -9.92 6.43
C LEU A 484 -13.47 -9.52 6.27
N ASN A 485 -13.85 -9.26 5.02
CA ASN A 485 -15.21 -8.97 4.58
C ASN A 485 -15.95 -7.97 5.50
N PRO A 486 -15.43 -6.75 5.70
CA PRO A 486 -16.15 -5.75 6.48
C PRO A 486 -17.43 -5.35 5.75
N HIS A 487 -18.56 -5.47 6.44
CA HIS A 487 -19.87 -5.05 5.98
C HIS A 487 -20.35 -3.87 6.82
N VAL A 488 -20.49 -2.71 6.18
CA VAL A 488 -20.97 -1.48 6.82
C VAL A 488 -22.42 -1.22 6.46
N HIS A 489 -23.25 -1.06 7.49
CA HIS A 489 -24.63 -0.58 7.39
C HIS A 489 -24.71 0.84 7.93
N LEU A 490 -25.01 1.80 7.07
CA LEU A 490 -25.28 3.19 7.48
C LEU A 490 -26.72 3.29 7.97
N LEU A 491 -26.93 3.89 9.14
CA LEU A 491 -28.22 4.03 9.81
C LEU A 491 -28.52 5.53 9.98
N GLY A 492 -28.94 6.19 8.91
CA GLY A 492 -29.12 7.65 8.88
C GLY A 492 -27.79 8.40 8.78
N GLU A 493 -27.73 9.63 9.30
CA GLU A 493 -26.55 10.50 9.20
C GLU A 493 -25.55 10.27 10.35
N ASP A 494 -26.05 9.96 11.55
CA ASP A 494 -25.27 9.92 12.78
C ASP A 494 -25.07 8.53 13.37
N ALA A 495 -25.55 7.47 12.72
CA ALA A 495 -25.32 6.10 13.18
C ALA A 495 -24.85 5.17 12.05
N ALA A 496 -24.04 4.19 12.43
CA ALA A 496 -23.58 3.13 11.54
C ALA A 496 -23.30 1.86 12.33
N CYS A 497 -23.43 0.70 11.69
CA CYS A 497 -23.00 -0.59 12.21
C CYS A 497 -22.01 -1.22 11.24
N ILE A 498 -20.98 -1.87 11.76
CA ILE A 498 -20.03 -2.65 10.96
C ILE A 498 -19.91 -4.05 11.54
N ALA A 499 -20.00 -5.06 10.68
CA ALA A 499 -19.75 -6.45 11.02
C ALA A 499 -18.57 -6.97 10.19
N TYR A 500 -17.67 -7.72 10.79
CA TYR A 500 -16.48 -8.24 10.12
C TYR A 500 -15.96 -9.51 10.80
N VAL A 501 -15.13 -10.25 10.07
CA VAL A 501 -14.36 -11.35 10.64
C VAL A 501 -12.95 -10.84 10.93
N ARG A 502 -12.51 -10.96 12.17
CA ARG A 502 -11.16 -10.66 12.60
C ARG A 502 -10.34 -11.94 12.70
N LEU A 503 -9.32 -12.04 11.87
CA LEU A 503 -8.27 -13.04 12.04
C LEU A 503 -7.13 -12.45 12.85
N THR A 504 -6.84 -13.07 13.98
CA THR A 504 -5.71 -12.73 14.84
C THR A 504 -4.72 -13.88 14.82
N GLN A 505 -3.62 -13.70 14.12
CA GLN A 505 -2.55 -14.67 14.07
C GLN A 505 -1.51 -14.29 15.11
N TYR A 506 -1.14 -15.21 15.99
CA TYR A 506 -0.18 -14.93 17.04
C TYR A 506 0.80 -16.08 17.28
N MET A 507 1.98 -15.77 17.80
CA MET A 507 2.91 -16.80 18.28
C MET A 507 2.83 -16.94 19.79
N ASP A 508 2.60 -18.16 20.27
CA ASP A 508 2.61 -18.47 21.70
C ASP A 508 4.04 -18.38 22.31
N LYS A 509 4.15 -18.68 23.61
CA LYS A 509 5.44 -18.61 24.33
C LYS A 509 6.46 -19.61 23.79
N GLN A 510 5.99 -20.75 23.28
CA GLN A 510 6.75 -21.84 22.68
C GLN A 510 7.20 -21.51 21.24
N GLY A 511 6.67 -20.44 20.64
CA GLY A 511 6.97 -20.04 19.27
C GLY A 511 6.14 -20.77 18.24
N VAL A 512 5.05 -21.43 18.64
CA VAL A 512 4.08 -22.03 17.72
C VAL A 512 3.12 -20.94 17.24
N ALA A 513 2.90 -20.88 15.94
CA ALA A 513 1.95 -19.97 15.33
C ALA A 513 0.52 -20.50 15.51
N HIS A 514 -0.35 -19.66 16.04
CA HIS A 514 -1.79 -19.87 16.20
C HIS A 514 -2.53 -18.87 15.33
N THR A 515 -3.70 -19.25 14.85
CA THR A 515 -4.65 -18.34 14.20
C THR A 515 -5.97 -18.45 14.95
N HIS A 516 -6.44 -17.33 15.46
CA HIS A 516 -7.73 -17.21 16.12
C HIS A 516 -8.66 -16.39 15.23
N GLN A 517 -9.87 -16.89 15.03
CA GLN A 517 -10.93 -16.19 14.32
C GLN A 517 -11.98 -15.71 15.31
N SER A 518 -12.33 -14.43 15.24
CA SER A 518 -13.49 -13.87 15.90
C SER A 518 -14.38 -13.14 14.91
N GLU A 519 -15.69 -13.27 15.09
CA GLU A 519 -16.70 -12.46 14.41
C GLU A 519 -17.00 -11.27 15.31
N GLU A 520 -16.88 -10.06 14.78
CA GLU A 520 -17.04 -8.84 15.55
C GLU A 520 -18.06 -7.91 14.87
N SER A 521 -18.94 -7.33 15.69
CA SER A 521 -19.87 -6.28 15.30
C SER A 521 -19.67 -5.05 16.17
N ARG A 522 -19.68 -3.87 15.55
CA ARG A 522 -19.53 -2.58 16.23
C ARG A 522 -20.61 -1.61 15.80
N VAL A 523 -21.22 -0.94 16.76
CA VAL A 523 -22.15 0.15 16.51
C VAL A 523 -21.46 1.48 16.79
N TRP A 524 -21.53 2.37 15.83
CA TRP A 524 -20.95 3.70 15.83
C TRP A 524 -22.06 4.73 15.90
N HIS A 525 -21.86 5.76 16.71
CA HIS A 525 -22.74 6.91 16.81
C HIS A 525 -21.91 8.19 16.77
N LYS A 526 -22.36 9.17 16.00
CA LYS A 526 -21.70 10.46 15.84
C LYS A 526 -22.26 11.44 16.87
N LYS A 527 -21.42 11.87 17.82
CA LYS A 527 -21.74 12.91 18.81
C LYS A 527 -20.78 14.08 18.61
N ASP A 528 -21.29 15.31 18.53
CA ASP A 528 -20.49 16.52 18.30
C ASP A 528 -19.55 16.41 17.09
N ASN A 529 -20.07 15.89 15.97
CA ASN A 529 -19.31 15.59 14.74
C ASN A 529 -18.17 14.56 14.89
N LYS A 530 -18.10 13.82 16.00
CA LYS A 530 -17.11 12.79 16.26
C LYS A 530 -17.77 11.42 16.39
N TRP A 531 -17.29 10.44 15.62
CA TRP A 531 -17.72 9.06 15.73
C TRP A 531 -17.22 8.43 17.03
N GLN A 532 -18.13 7.77 17.76
CA GLN A 532 -17.83 6.99 18.94
C GLN A 532 -18.41 5.58 18.83
N ASN A 533 -17.64 4.57 19.26
CA ASN A 533 -18.16 3.21 19.37
C ASN A 533 -19.02 3.12 20.64
N VAL A 534 -20.31 2.80 20.47
CA VAL A 534 -21.30 2.76 21.57
C VAL A 534 -21.70 1.34 21.96
N HIS A 535 -21.54 0.38 21.05
CA HIS A 535 -21.77 -1.03 21.32
C HIS A 535 -20.75 -1.92 20.60
N PHE A 536 -20.37 -3.02 21.24
CA PHE A 536 -19.44 -4.02 20.72
C PHE A 536 -19.97 -5.42 20.99
N HIS A 537 -19.91 -6.28 19.98
CA HIS A 537 -20.20 -7.70 20.12
C HIS A 537 -19.06 -8.51 19.49
N ARG A 538 -18.54 -9.50 20.21
CA ARG A 538 -17.59 -10.48 19.70
C ARG A 538 -18.07 -11.91 19.96
N SER A 539 -17.96 -12.74 18.92
CA SER A 539 -18.19 -14.18 18.96
C SER A 539 -16.91 -14.92 18.53
N ALA A 540 -16.59 -16.04 19.18
CA ALA A 540 -15.46 -16.89 18.78
C ALA A 540 -15.94 -18.05 17.91
N ALA A 541 -15.36 -18.22 16.72
CA ALA A 541 -15.81 -19.25 15.77
C ALA A 541 -15.13 -20.62 16.00
N THR A 542 -13.89 -20.65 16.51
CA THR A 542 -13.14 -21.89 16.78
C THR A 542 -12.01 -21.69 17.80
N GLY A 543 -11.92 -22.58 18.80
CA GLY A 543 -10.77 -22.70 19.70
C GLY A 543 -11.01 -22.17 21.12
N SER A 544 -10.37 -22.80 22.12
CA SER A 544 -10.35 -22.30 23.49
C SER A 544 -9.81 -20.87 23.52
N SER A 545 -10.61 -19.96 24.05
CA SER A 545 -10.23 -18.57 24.27
C SER A 545 -8.85 -18.50 24.96
N PRO A 546 -7.92 -17.64 24.51
CA PRO A 546 -6.64 -17.44 25.21
C PRO A 546 -6.83 -16.88 26.64
N TYR A 547 -8.06 -16.54 27.01
CA TYR A 547 -8.47 -16.02 28.32
C TYR A 547 -8.96 -17.09 29.30
N THR A 548 -8.83 -18.39 29.00
CA THR A 548 -9.15 -19.44 29.98
C THR A 548 -8.14 -19.43 31.13
N PHE A 549 -8.56 -18.90 32.28
CA PHE A 549 -7.84 -19.09 33.54
C PHE A 549 -7.98 -20.55 33.98
N SER A 550 -6.87 -21.27 34.13
CA SER A 550 -6.89 -22.51 34.91
C SER A 550 -6.94 -22.13 36.39
N HIS A 551 -8.05 -22.43 37.06
CA HIS A 551 -8.06 -22.45 38.52
C HIS A 551 -7.02 -23.48 39.00
N LYS A 552 -6.02 -23.01 39.73
CA LYS A 552 -5.29 -23.81 40.70
C LYS A 552 -5.50 -23.18 42.07
#